data_AF-A0A6G4MVQ6-F1
#
_entry.id   AF-A0A6G4MVQ6-F1
#
_cell.length_a   1.000
_cell.length_b   1.000
_cell.length_c   1.000
_cell.angle_alpha   90.00
_cell.angle_beta   90.00
_cell.angle_gamma   90.00
#
_symmetry.space_group_name_H-M   'P 1'
#
loop_
_entity.id
_entity.type
_entity.pdbx_description
1 polymer ?
#
loop_
_entity_poly.entity_id
_entity_poly.type
_entity_poly.pdbx_seq_one_letter_code
_entity_poly.pdbx_strand_id
1 'polypeptide(L)'
;TNIVHIETHNGVVFTQQACVTEGEQESPLTVLSRTTLAEILKFVNEVPFAAIRFILDSAKLNCALSQEGLSGNWGLHIGATLEKQCARGLLAKDLSSSIVIRTSAASDARMGGATLPAMSNSGSGNQGITATMPVVVVAE
;
A
#
# COMPACT_ATOMS: atom_id res chain seq x y z
N THR A 1 -4.88 8.91 -15.82
CA THR A 1 -4.22 10.22 -15.66
C THR A 1 -5.21 11.30 -16.08
N ASN A 2 -5.54 12.25 -15.20
CA ASN A 2 -6.38 13.40 -15.55
C ASN A 2 -5.47 14.54 -16.04
N ILE A 3 -5.35 14.72 -17.35
CA ILE A 3 -4.51 15.77 -17.93
C ILE A 3 -5.35 17.03 -18.03
N VAL A 4 -5.02 18.05 -17.22
CA VAL A 4 -5.77 19.31 -17.15
C VAL A 4 -5.11 20.44 -17.94
N HIS A 5 -3.82 20.30 -18.23
CA HIS A 5 -3.01 21.29 -18.95
C HIS A 5 -1.86 20.62 -19.70
N ILE A 6 -1.61 21.04 -20.93
CA ILE A 6 -0.45 20.66 -21.74
C ILE A 6 0.10 21.93 -22.37
N GLU A 7 1.37 22.23 -22.10
CA GLU A 7 2.10 23.35 -22.69
C GLU A 7 3.40 22.87 -23.31
N THR A 8 3.73 23.46 -24.45
CA THR A 8 4.96 23.22 -25.19
C THR A 8 5.69 24.55 -25.40
N HIS A 9 6.91 24.50 -25.93
CA HIS A 9 7.64 25.71 -26.36
C HIS A 9 6.91 26.54 -27.42
N ASN A 10 5.91 25.96 -28.11
CA ASN A 10 5.04 26.65 -29.06
C ASN A 10 3.75 27.19 -28.42
N GLY A 11 3.64 27.12 -27.09
CA GLY A 11 2.48 27.56 -26.33
C GLY A 11 1.60 26.41 -25.83
N VAL A 12 0.45 26.81 -25.28
CA VAL A 12 -0.54 25.92 -24.66
C VAL A 12 -1.26 25.11 -25.72
N VAL A 13 -1.16 23.79 -25.62
CA VAL A 13 -1.76 22.81 -26.55
C VAL A 13 -3.10 22.31 -26.04
N PHE A 14 -3.26 22.26 -24.72
CA PHE A 14 -4.50 21.81 -24.10
C PHE A 14 -4.68 22.51 -22.76
N THR A 15 -5.87 23.06 -22.55
CA THR A 15 -6.34 23.48 -21.23
C THR A 15 -7.75 22.98 -21.09
N GLN A 16 -8.00 22.21 -20.03
CA GLN A 16 -9.35 21.80 -19.71
C GLN A 16 -10.14 23.04 -19.28
N GLN A 17 -11.13 23.45 -20.07
CA GLN A 17 -12.11 24.45 -19.64
C GLN A 17 -12.82 23.92 -18.40
N ALA A 18 -12.95 24.76 -17.38
CA ALA A 18 -13.65 24.41 -16.14
C ALA A 18 -15.09 23.97 -16.47
N CYS A 19 -15.30 22.65 -16.58
CA CYS A 19 -16.63 22.09 -16.57
C CYS A 19 -17.19 22.32 -15.16
N VAL A 20 -18.37 22.92 -15.12
CA VAL A 20 -19.19 23.05 -13.91
C VAL A 20 -19.20 21.69 -13.22
N THR A 21 -18.68 21.67 -11.99
CA THR A 21 -18.49 20.48 -11.18
C THR A 21 -19.82 19.75 -11.05
N GLU A 22 -19.92 18.54 -11.59
CA GLU A 22 -20.85 17.54 -11.05
C GLU A 22 -20.58 17.47 -9.54
N GLY A 23 -21.65 17.58 -8.73
CA GLY A 23 -21.63 18.05 -7.34
C GLY A 23 -20.41 17.61 -6.52
N GLU A 24 -19.80 18.56 -5.81
CA GLU A 24 -18.64 18.37 -4.94
C GLU A 24 -18.82 17.11 -4.07
N GLN A 25 -18.23 15.99 -4.50
CA GLN A 25 -18.12 14.83 -3.65
C GLN A 25 -17.15 15.18 -2.53
N GLU A 26 -17.66 15.16 -1.32
CA GLU A 26 -16.90 15.45 -0.11
C GLU A 26 -15.67 14.55 -0.03
N SER A 27 -14.52 15.14 0.32
CA SER A 27 -13.26 14.40 0.34
C SER A 27 -13.34 13.23 1.34
N PRO A 28 -12.74 12.06 1.04
CA PRO A 28 -12.72 10.94 1.98
C PRO A 28 -12.15 11.30 3.35
N LEU A 29 -11.17 12.23 3.40
CA LEU A 29 -10.58 12.71 4.65
C LEU A 29 -11.57 13.55 5.47
N THR A 30 -12.40 14.35 4.81
CA THR A 30 -13.44 15.15 5.47
C THR A 30 -14.51 14.24 6.08
N VAL A 31 -14.93 13.21 5.35
CA VAL A 31 -15.84 12.19 5.89
C VAL A 31 -15.21 11.52 7.11
N LEU A 32 -13.97 11.03 7.00
CA LEU A 32 -13.27 10.36 8.10
C LEU A 32 -13.03 11.25 9.32
N SER A 33 -12.85 12.57 9.14
CA SER A 33 -12.63 13.49 10.28
C SER A 33 -13.83 13.62 11.21
N ARG A 34 -15.04 13.28 10.73
CA ARG A 34 -16.27 13.28 11.52
C ARG A 34 -16.83 11.88 11.79
N THR A 35 -16.25 10.84 11.17
CA THR A 35 -16.62 9.45 11.45
C THR A 35 -16.07 9.03 12.81
N THR A 36 -16.96 8.53 13.66
CA THR A 36 -16.61 8.02 14.98
C THR A 36 -16.06 6.59 14.91
N LEU A 37 -15.30 6.19 15.94
CA LEU A 37 -14.84 4.80 16.08
C LEU A 37 -16.01 3.80 16.10
N ALA A 38 -17.13 4.17 16.73
CA ALA A 38 -18.33 3.34 16.78
C ALA A 38 -18.91 3.08 15.38
N GLU A 39 -18.95 4.10 14.52
CA GLU A 39 -19.40 3.95 13.13
C GLU A 39 -18.44 3.10 12.30
N ILE A 40 -17.13 3.24 12.49
CA ILE A 40 -16.12 2.40 11.82
C ILE A 40 -16.31 0.93 12.23
N LEU A 41 -16.45 0.67 13.54
CA LEU A 41 -16.67 -0.69 14.04
C LEU A 41 -17.99 -1.27 13.54
N LYS A 42 -19.06 -0.46 13.49
CA LYS A 42 -20.34 -0.88 12.92
C LYS A 42 -20.16 -1.30 11.46
N PHE A 43 -19.51 -0.45 10.65
CA PHE A 43 -19.25 -0.75 9.25
C PHE A 43 -18.46 -2.05 9.07
N VAL A 44 -17.35 -2.22 9.80
CA VAL A 44 -16.49 -3.42 9.67
C VAL A 44 -17.24 -4.71 10.03
N ASN A 45 -18.18 -4.65 10.99
CA ASN A 45 -18.96 -5.82 11.39
C ASN A 45 -20.16 -6.12 10.47
N GLU A 46 -20.73 -5.10 9.81
CA GLU A 46 -21.96 -5.24 9.03
C GLU A 46 -21.73 -5.30 7.51
N VAL A 47 -20.59 -4.81 7.02
CA VAL A 47 -20.31 -4.74 5.58
C VAL A 47 -20.28 -6.14 4.95
N PRO A 48 -21.02 -6.40 3.86
CA PRO A 48 -20.92 -7.67 3.15
C PRO A 48 -19.51 -7.89 2.62
N PHE A 49 -18.90 -9.04 2.90
CA PHE A 49 -17.55 -9.36 2.42
C PHE A 49 -17.39 -9.25 0.90
N ALA A 50 -18.46 -9.46 0.13
CA ALA A 50 -18.44 -9.27 -1.32
C ALA A 50 -18.12 -7.81 -1.72
N ALA A 51 -18.62 -6.83 -0.96
CA ALA A 51 -18.41 -5.41 -1.23
C ALA A 51 -16.96 -4.96 -0.97
N ILE A 52 -16.24 -5.66 -0.08
CA ILE A 52 -14.86 -5.37 0.28
C ILE A 52 -13.87 -6.46 -0.19
N ARG A 53 -14.31 -7.36 -1.07
CA ARG A 53 -13.50 -8.50 -1.54
C ARG A 53 -12.18 -8.05 -2.19
N PHE A 54 -12.20 -6.90 -2.85
CA PHE A 54 -11.04 -6.29 -3.50
C PHE A 54 -9.86 -6.04 -2.54
N ILE A 55 -10.11 -5.91 -1.23
CA ILE A 55 -9.04 -5.75 -0.23
C ILE A 55 -8.08 -6.96 -0.26
N LEU A 56 -8.57 -8.16 -0.60
CA LEU A 56 -7.70 -9.34 -0.70
C LEU A 56 -6.67 -9.24 -1.83
N ASP A 57 -6.87 -8.35 -2.81
CA ASP A 57 -5.86 -8.09 -3.82
C ASP A 57 -4.67 -7.32 -3.23
N SER A 58 -4.85 -6.58 -2.13
CA SER A 58 -3.73 -5.97 -1.40
C SER A 58 -2.80 -7.04 -0.87
N ALA A 59 -3.36 -8.11 -0.29
CA ALA A 59 -2.60 -9.24 0.23
C ALA A 59 -1.80 -9.91 -0.88
N LYS A 60 -2.41 -10.18 -2.04
CA LYS A 60 -1.73 -10.80 -3.18
C LYS A 60 -0.57 -9.93 -3.69
N LEU A 61 -0.83 -8.66 -3.99
CA LEU A 61 0.15 -7.76 -4.61
C LEU A 61 1.31 -7.46 -3.66
N ASN A 62 0.99 -7.10 -2.41
CA ASN A 62 2.01 -6.74 -1.43
C ASN A 62 2.79 -7.97 -0.95
N CYS A 63 2.18 -9.16 -0.89
CA CYS A 63 2.92 -10.40 -0.60
C CYS A 63 3.89 -10.75 -1.74
N ALA A 64 3.50 -10.60 -3.01
CA ALA A 64 4.41 -10.81 -4.14
C ALA A 64 5.63 -9.87 -4.06
N LEU A 65 5.42 -8.58 -3.75
CA LEU A 65 6.52 -7.64 -3.48
C LEU A 65 7.38 -8.05 -2.29
N SER A 66 6.77 -8.55 -1.22
CA SER A 66 7.48 -9.03 -0.05
C SER A 66 8.45 -10.17 -0.39
N GLN A 67 7.97 -11.16 -1.16
CA GLN A 67 8.79 -12.27 -1.62
C GLN A 67 9.90 -11.81 -2.56
N GLU A 68 9.60 -10.90 -3.49
CA GLU A 68 10.59 -10.31 -4.38
C GLU A 68 11.67 -9.55 -3.60
N GLY A 69 11.31 -8.82 -2.54
CA GLY A 69 12.26 -8.11 -1.68
C GLY A 69 13.16 -9.05 -0.88
N LEU A 70 12.68 -10.23 -0.50
CA LEU A 70 13.46 -11.26 0.19
C LEU A 70 14.54 -11.88 -0.70
N SER A 71 14.44 -11.75 -2.03
CA SER A 71 15.54 -12.13 -2.94
C SER A 71 16.84 -11.37 -2.63
N GLY A 72 16.75 -10.20 -2.00
CA GLY A 72 17.90 -9.37 -1.64
C GLY A 72 18.54 -8.64 -2.82
N ASN A 73 17.77 -8.42 -3.89
CA ASN A 73 18.22 -7.69 -5.10
C ASN A 73 17.73 -6.24 -5.16
N TRP A 74 17.00 -5.76 -4.14
CA TRP A 74 16.28 -4.49 -4.19
C TRP A 74 16.50 -3.62 -2.95
N GLY A 75 16.56 -2.31 -3.17
CA GLY A 75 16.58 -1.31 -2.10
C GLY A 75 17.79 -1.47 -1.18
N LEU A 76 17.54 -1.45 0.14
CA LEU A 76 18.59 -1.57 1.16
C LEU A 76 18.74 -3.00 1.70
N HIS A 77 17.99 -3.97 1.15
CA HIS A 77 18.01 -5.37 1.57
C HIS A 77 17.72 -5.57 3.06
N ILE A 78 16.90 -4.73 3.69
CA ILE A 78 16.58 -4.77 5.12
C ILE A 78 15.92 -6.09 5.47
N GLY A 79 14.85 -6.45 4.77
CA GLY A 79 14.12 -7.70 5.03
C GLY A 79 15.00 -8.92 4.86
N ALA A 80 15.73 -9.01 3.74
CA ALA A 80 16.66 -10.11 3.46
C ALA A 80 17.83 -10.19 4.47
N THR A 81 18.32 -9.04 4.95
CA THR A 81 19.37 -9.00 5.98
C THR A 81 18.85 -9.49 7.31
N LEU A 82 17.68 -9.01 7.75
CA LEU A 82 17.04 -9.44 9.00
C LEU A 82 16.70 -10.93 8.97
N GLU A 83 16.23 -11.46 7.84
CA GLU A 83 16.00 -12.90 7.66
C GLU A 83 17.29 -13.71 7.84
N LYS A 84 18.40 -13.25 7.24
CA LYS A 84 19.72 -13.87 7.44
C LYS A 84 20.18 -13.79 8.91
N GLN A 85 19.92 -12.69 9.61
CA GLN A 85 20.25 -12.60 11.04
C GLN A 85 19.41 -13.56 11.89
N CYS A 86 18.14 -13.76 11.57
CA CYS A 86 17.30 -14.78 12.21
C CYS A 86 17.84 -16.19 11.95
N ALA A 87 18.22 -16.50 10.70
CA ALA A 87 18.80 -17.79 10.34
C ALA A 87 20.13 -18.08 11.05
N ARG A 88 20.90 -17.03 11.38
CA ARG A 88 22.14 -17.11 12.16
C ARG A 88 21.93 -17.17 13.68
N GLY A 89 20.68 -17.10 14.15
CA GLY A 89 20.35 -17.06 15.58
C GLY A 89 20.72 -15.73 16.27
N LEU A 90 20.97 -14.68 15.50
CA LEU A 90 21.31 -13.35 16.03
C LEU A 90 20.07 -12.48 16.30
N LEU A 91 18.94 -12.83 15.68
CA LEU A 91 17.62 -12.28 15.97
C LEU A 91 16.64 -13.42 16.24
N ALA A 92 15.63 -13.13 17.07
CA ALA A 92 14.56 -14.08 17.33
C ALA A 92 13.74 -14.33 16.06
N LYS A 93 13.36 -15.58 15.82
CA LYS A 93 12.43 -15.94 14.75
C LYS A 93 11.02 -16.02 15.30
N ASP A 94 10.40 -14.86 15.49
CA ASP A 94 9.04 -14.73 16.03
C ASP A 94 8.11 -13.93 15.10
N LEU A 95 6.86 -13.78 15.52
CA LEU A 95 5.83 -13.06 14.76
C LEU A 95 6.23 -11.60 14.51
N SER A 96 6.77 -10.91 15.51
CA SER A 96 7.21 -9.52 15.41
C SER A 96 8.30 -9.37 14.34
N SER A 97 9.31 -10.24 14.39
CA SER A 97 10.41 -10.24 13.44
C SER A 97 9.93 -10.58 12.03
N SER A 98 8.99 -11.52 11.91
CA SER A 98 8.37 -11.89 10.62
C SER A 98 7.59 -10.72 10.00
N ILE A 99 6.83 -9.97 10.80
CA ILE A 99 6.12 -8.77 10.34
C ILE A 99 7.10 -7.73 9.82
N VAL A 100 8.16 -7.42 10.58
CA VAL A 100 9.17 -6.42 10.19
C VAL A 100 9.91 -6.86 8.92
N ILE A 101 10.37 -8.11 8.87
CA ILE A 101 11.06 -8.69 7.71
C ILE A 101 10.19 -8.57 6.46
N ARG A 102 8.96 -9.07 6.51
CA ARG A 102 8.06 -9.13 5.35
C ARG A 102 7.62 -7.74 4.89
N THR A 103 7.34 -6.83 5.82
CA THR A 103 6.95 -5.45 5.51
C THR A 103 8.11 -4.66 4.91
N SER A 104 9.31 -4.76 5.49
CA SER A 104 10.50 -4.06 4.99
C SER A 104 10.95 -4.59 3.64
N ALA A 105 10.91 -5.91 3.41
CA ALA A 105 11.21 -6.52 2.12
C ALA A 105 10.30 -5.97 1.00
N ALA A 106 8.99 -5.90 1.23
CA ALA A 106 8.05 -5.35 0.26
C ALA A 106 8.33 -3.88 -0.05
N SER A 107 8.66 -3.08 0.97
CA SER A 107 9.04 -1.68 0.80
C SER A 107 10.36 -1.53 0.03
N ASP A 108 11.36 -2.38 0.30
CA ASP A 108 12.63 -2.39 -0.43
C ASP A 108 12.44 -2.75 -1.91
N ALA A 109 11.65 -3.79 -2.22
CA ALA A 109 11.32 -4.14 -3.60
C ALA A 109 10.65 -2.97 -4.33
N ARG A 110 9.62 -2.37 -3.72
CA ARG A 110 8.88 -1.25 -4.33
C ARG A 110 9.76 -0.01 -4.50
N MET A 111 10.48 0.41 -3.46
CA MET A 111 11.35 1.60 -3.51
C MET A 111 12.59 1.37 -4.37
N GLY A 112 13.05 0.13 -4.47
CA GLY A 112 14.15 -0.30 -5.33
C GLY A 112 13.78 -0.41 -6.81
N GLY A 113 12.50 -0.23 -7.17
CA GLY A 113 12.05 -0.22 -8.56
C GLY A 113 11.73 -1.59 -9.14
N ALA A 114 11.37 -2.57 -8.30
CA ALA A 114 10.84 -3.84 -8.77
C ALA A 114 9.64 -3.61 -9.71
N THR A 115 9.52 -4.45 -10.73
CA THR A 115 8.45 -4.34 -11.74
C THR A 115 7.08 -4.77 -11.23
N LEU A 116 7.00 -5.27 -9.99
CA LEU A 116 5.77 -5.67 -9.33
C LEU A 116 5.01 -4.45 -8.77
N PRO A 117 3.67 -4.42 -8.90
CA PRO A 117 2.87 -3.32 -8.38
C PRO A 117 2.68 -3.43 -6.86
N ALA A 118 2.59 -2.29 -6.18
CA ALA A 118 2.11 -2.20 -4.80
C ALA A 118 0.66 -1.75 -4.79
N MET A 119 -0.20 -2.41 -3.99
CA MET A 119 -1.52 -1.84 -3.72
C MET A 119 -1.35 -0.66 -2.76
N SER A 120 -1.80 0.53 -3.17
CA SER A 120 -1.72 1.72 -2.34
C SER A 120 -2.83 1.76 -1.29
N ASN A 121 -2.52 2.33 -0.13
CA ASN A 121 -3.52 2.85 0.79
C ASN A 121 -3.37 4.37 0.88
N SER A 122 -4.48 5.11 0.84
CA SER A 122 -4.48 6.59 0.89
C SER A 122 -3.51 7.26 -0.10
N GLY A 123 -3.36 6.70 -1.30
CA GLY A 123 -2.48 7.22 -2.35
C GLY A 123 -0.99 6.85 -2.23
N SER A 124 -0.59 6.06 -1.23
CA SER A 124 0.81 5.64 -1.05
C SER A 124 0.96 4.12 -1.04
N GLY A 125 1.87 3.62 -1.89
CA GLY A 125 2.22 2.19 -1.95
C GLY A 125 2.83 1.67 -0.65
N ASN A 126 3.75 2.43 -0.04
CA ASN A 126 4.35 2.02 1.24
C ASN A 126 3.33 2.02 2.38
N GLN A 127 2.36 2.94 2.38
CA GLN A 127 1.27 2.89 3.36
C GLN A 127 0.39 1.66 3.15
N GLY A 128 0.14 1.27 1.90
CA GLY A 128 -0.58 0.04 1.58
C GLY A 128 0.17 -1.21 2.05
N ILE A 129 1.49 -1.25 1.86
CA ILE A 129 2.37 -2.31 2.38
C ILE A 129 2.27 -2.37 3.90
N THR A 130 2.46 -1.25 4.61
CA THR A 130 2.40 -1.20 6.07
C THR A 130 1.02 -1.58 6.62
N ALA A 131 -0.07 -1.21 5.95
CA ALA A 131 -1.42 -1.57 6.36
C ALA A 131 -1.74 -3.05 6.11
N THR A 132 -1.08 -3.69 5.14
CA THR A 132 -1.43 -5.05 4.68
C THR A 132 -0.51 -6.12 5.27
N MET A 133 0.80 -5.93 5.20
CA MET A 133 1.77 -7.00 5.47
C MET A 133 1.71 -7.55 6.90
N PRO A 134 1.49 -6.75 7.96
CA PRO A 134 1.31 -7.29 9.30
C PRO A 134 0.13 -8.27 9.39
N VAL A 135 -1.01 -7.94 8.75
CA VAL A 135 -2.21 -8.79 8.76
C VAL A 135 -1.99 -10.07 7.96
N VAL A 136 -1.32 -9.97 6.81
CA VAL A 136 -0.97 -11.14 5.99
C VAL A 136 -0.07 -12.11 6.77
N VAL A 137 0.97 -11.60 7.43
CA VAL A 137 1.90 -12.45 8.20
C VAL A 137 1.21 -13.13 9.38
N VAL A 138 0.25 -12.48 10.04
CA VAL A 138 -0.53 -13.08 11.14
C VAL A 138 -1.48 -14.18 10.64
N ALA A 139 -1.93 -14.08 9.39
CA ALA A 139 -2.87 -15.04 8.78
C ALA A 139 -2.17 -16.28 8.16
N GLU A 140 -0.85 -16.23 7.97
CA GLU A 140 -0.01 -17.33 7.47
C GLU A 140 0.49 -18.24 8.60
#